data_AF-A0A4U7F023-F1
#
_entry.id   AF-A0A4U7F023-F1
#
_cell.length_a   1.000
_cell.length_b   1.000
_cell.length_c   1.000
_cell.angle_alpha   90.00
_cell.angle_beta   90.00
_cell.angle_gamma   90.00
#
_symmetry.space_group_name_H-M   'P 1'
#
loop_
_entity.id
_entity.type
_entity.pdbx_description
1 polymer ?
#
loop_
_entity_poly.entity_id
_entity_poly.type
_entity_poly.pdbx_seq_one_letter_code
_entity_poly.pdbx_strand_id
1 'polypeptide(L)'
;MTTADGTRPTGLGALDDAREAIRVERRRVGDEREAFRAFRTRVGSISSEPIDPGDGWDASARGVAGGGGPERVRNVSGYAGVADSGEPIDTRAPAGSGLVGVRDAYVETVMSVPHYDVEYDDTYERSVREEFGPELGFALTRTSRFHAEYKRSLVDAVDAAIDERERFLDVIDTESESVARAESRLAAIADEREAMAE
;
A
#
# COMPACT_ATOMS: atom_id res chain seq x y z
N MET A 1 34.91 -18.14 -30.91
CA MET A 1 33.53 -18.63 -30.85
C MET A 1 32.97 -18.09 -29.54
N THR A 2 32.24 -16.98 -29.46
CA THR A 2 31.43 -16.23 -30.43
C THR A 2 31.49 -14.75 -30.04
N THR A 3 31.34 -13.91 -31.06
CA THR A 3 31.32 -12.44 -31.10
C THR A 3 30.43 -11.78 -30.03
N ALA A 4 30.95 -10.72 -29.40
CA ALA A 4 30.13 -9.62 -28.91
C ALA A 4 30.77 -8.33 -29.41
N ASP A 5 30.22 -7.90 -30.55
CA ASP A 5 30.46 -6.63 -31.20
C ASP A 5 30.20 -5.48 -30.21
N GLY A 6 31.27 -4.79 -29.83
CA GLY A 6 31.24 -3.63 -28.94
C GLY A 6 30.80 -2.37 -29.67
N THR A 7 29.74 -2.46 -30.48
CA THR A 7 29.08 -1.29 -31.03
C THR A 7 28.46 -0.54 -29.85
N ARG A 8 29.13 0.52 -29.37
CA ARG A 8 28.49 1.46 -28.45
C ARG A 8 27.18 1.87 -29.12
N PRO A 9 26.03 1.78 -28.43
CA PRO A 9 24.78 2.25 -29.00
C PRO A 9 25.02 3.69 -29.47
N THR A 10 24.62 3.99 -30.71
CA THR A 10 24.58 5.38 -31.16
C THR A 10 23.73 6.16 -30.16
N GLY A 11 23.98 7.46 -30.01
CA GLY A 11 23.21 8.28 -29.06
C GLY A 11 21.70 8.16 -29.24
N LEU A 12 21.23 7.84 -30.45
CA LEU A 12 19.83 7.56 -30.76
C LEU A 12 19.35 6.19 -30.23
N GLY A 13 20.12 5.11 -30.44
CA GLY A 13 19.75 3.79 -29.91
C GLY A 13 19.67 3.74 -28.39
N ALA A 14 20.55 4.45 -27.70
CA ALA A 14 20.48 4.59 -26.24
C ALA A 14 19.22 5.37 -25.77
N LEU A 15 18.72 6.31 -26.58
CA LEU A 15 17.48 7.02 -26.27
C LEU A 15 16.25 6.14 -26.55
N ASP A 16 16.28 5.31 -27.59
CA ASP A 16 15.20 4.34 -27.85
C ASP A 16 15.06 3.34 -26.70
N ASP A 17 16.18 2.79 -26.22
CA ASP A 17 16.22 1.92 -25.04
C ASP A 17 15.67 2.64 -23.79
N ALA A 18 16.08 3.90 -23.58
CA ALA A 18 15.59 4.70 -22.46
C ALA A 18 14.08 4.97 -22.56
N ARG A 19 13.54 5.22 -23.75
CA ARG A 19 12.10 5.41 -23.96
C ARG A 19 11.33 4.14 -23.67
N GLU A 20 11.85 3.00 -24.09
CA GLU A 20 11.19 1.73 -23.81
C GLU A 20 11.21 1.41 -22.32
N ALA A 21 12.33 1.62 -21.65
CA ALA A 21 12.42 1.48 -20.19
C ALA A 21 11.41 2.39 -19.47
N ILE A 22 11.33 3.67 -19.84
CA ILE A 22 10.36 4.63 -19.30
C ILE A 22 8.91 4.16 -19.54
N ARG A 23 8.59 3.64 -20.73
CA ARG A 23 7.24 3.13 -21.03
C ARG A 23 6.87 1.93 -20.17
N VAL A 24 7.79 0.99 -20.03
CA VAL A 24 7.61 -0.20 -19.18
C VAL A 24 7.39 0.24 -17.74
N GLU A 25 8.25 1.12 -17.22
CA GLU A 25 8.18 1.60 -15.84
C GLU A 25 6.86 2.34 -15.57
N ARG A 26 6.49 3.27 -16.46
CA ARG A 26 5.22 3.99 -16.36
C ARG A 26 4.01 3.06 -16.27
N ARG A 27 4.03 1.98 -17.05
CA ARG A 27 2.97 0.98 -17.04
C ARG A 27 2.97 0.21 -15.71
N ARG A 28 4.14 -0.23 -15.25
CA ARG A 28 4.29 -0.96 -13.99
C ARG A 28 3.76 -0.16 -12.80
N VAL A 29 4.28 1.05 -12.61
CA VAL A 29 3.87 1.96 -11.53
C VAL A 29 2.38 2.31 -11.63
N GLY A 30 1.86 2.46 -12.86
CA GLY A 30 0.44 2.67 -13.10
C GLY A 30 -0.43 1.50 -12.63
N ASP A 31 -0.04 0.28 -12.98
CA ASP A 31 -0.72 -0.95 -12.57
C ASP A 31 -0.65 -1.12 -11.04
N GLU A 32 0.50 -0.87 -10.42
CA GLU A 32 0.67 -0.87 -8.97
C GLU A 32 -0.25 0.14 -8.28
N ARG A 33 -0.30 1.40 -8.77
CA ARG A 33 -1.17 2.43 -8.19
C ARG A 33 -2.64 2.00 -8.18
N GLU A 34 -3.13 1.42 -9.28
CA GLU A 34 -4.51 0.93 -9.34
C GLU A 34 -4.74 -0.24 -8.39
N ALA A 35 -3.77 -1.13 -8.21
CA ALA A 35 -3.86 -2.20 -7.22
C ALA A 35 -3.89 -1.66 -5.78
N PHE A 36 -3.08 -0.66 -5.44
CA PHE A 36 -3.16 0.00 -4.13
C PHE A 36 -4.49 0.72 -3.92
N ARG A 37 -5.07 1.36 -4.94
CA ARG A 37 -6.43 1.95 -4.86
C ARG A 37 -7.51 0.88 -4.64
N ALA A 38 -7.39 -0.26 -5.31
CA ALA A 38 -8.27 -1.41 -5.09
C ALA A 38 -8.12 -1.96 -3.67
N PHE A 39 -6.88 -2.12 -3.19
CA PHE A 39 -6.57 -2.53 -1.82
C PHE A 39 -7.19 -1.59 -0.80
N ARG A 40 -6.96 -0.28 -0.95
CA ARG A 40 -7.52 0.78 -0.12
C ARG A 40 -9.03 0.66 0.01
N THR A 41 -9.71 0.47 -1.13
CA THR A 41 -11.16 0.30 -1.16
C THR A 41 -11.60 -0.92 -0.37
N ARG A 42 -10.92 -2.06 -0.54
CA ARG A 42 -11.23 -3.30 0.21
C ARG A 42 -10.98 -3.14 1.71
N VAL A 43 -9.86 -2.54 2.12
CA VAL A 43 -9.56 -2.27 3.54
C VAL A 43 -10.64 -1.40 4.19
N GLY A 44 -11.16 -0.42 3.45
CA GLY A 44 -12.29 0.41 3.88
C GLY A 44 -13.53 -0.42 4.28
N SER A 45 -13.81 -1.50 3.56
CA SER A 45 -14.95 -2.40 3.79
C SER A 45 -14.75 -3.42 4.92
N ILE A 46 -13.52 -3.68 5.36
CA ILE A 46 -13.22 -4.69 6.39
C ILE A 46 -13.67 -4.18 7.76
N SER A 47 -14.48 -4.96 8.48
CA SER A 47 -14.88 -4.64 9.85
C SER A 47 -13.67 -4.65 10.79
N SER A 48 -13.52 -3.59 11.58
CA SER A 48 -12.51 -3.50 12.65
C SER A 48 -13.18 -3.58 14.01
N GLU A 49 -12.57 -4.28 14.94
CA GLU A 49 -13.07 -4.37 16.31
C GLU A 49 -12.77 -3.06 17.07
N PRO A 50 -13.75 -2.50 17.81
CA PRO A 50 -13.46 -1.47 18.81
C PRO A 50 -12.46 -2.01 19.82
N ILE A 51 -11.54 -1.16 20.28
CA ILE A 51 -10.71 -1.48 21.45
C ILE A 51 -11.67 -1.54 22.64
N ASP A 52 -11.79 -2.71 23.26
CA ASP A 52 -12.48 -2.83 24.55
C ASP A 52 -11.55 -2.20 25.61
N PRO A 53 -12.00 -1.20 26.39
CA PRO A 53 -11.21 -0.62 27.47
C PRO A 53 -10.76 -1.65 28.53
N GLY A 54 -11.34 -2.86 28.53
CA GLY A 54 -10.94 -3.98 29.38
C GLY A 54 -9.69 -4.75 28.93
N ASP A 55 -9.28 -4.64 27.65
CA ASP A 55 -8.02 -5.19 27.14
C ASP A 55 -6.90 -4.14 27.34
N GLY A 56 -6.59 -3.88 28.62
CA GLY A 56 -5.61 -2.88 29.03
C GLY A 56 -4.24 -3.15 28.43
N TRP A 57 -3.89 -2.40 27.38
CA TRP A 57 -2.51 -2.05 27.12
C TRP A 57 -2.08 -1.13 28.26
N ASP A 58 -0.99 -1.49 28.94
CA ASP A 58 -0.45 -0.73 30.06
C ASP A 58 0.05 0.63 29.57
N ALA A 59 -0.87 1.59 29.46
CA ALA A 59 -0.60 2.99 29.18
C ALA A 59 -0.05 3.66 30.45
N SER A 60 1.02 3.11 31.02
CA SER A 60 1.83 3.74 32.06
C SER A 60 2.69 4.85 31.45
N ALA A 61 2.03 5.91 30.96
CA ALA A 61 2.68 7.16 30.55
C ALA A 61 1.82 8.42 30.80
N ARG A 62 0.74 8.35 31.59
CA ARG A 62 0.05 9.56 32.08
C ARG A 62 -0.05 9.56 33.60
N GLY A 63 1.03 10.02 34.21
CA GLY A 63 1.08 10.38 35.62
C GLY A 63 0.38 11.71 35.90
N VAL A 64 -0.50 11.66 36.92
CA VAL A 64 -0.78 12.69 37.93
C VAL A 64 -1.51 13.97 37.51
N ALA A 65 -2.80 14.02 37.86
CA ALA A 65 -3.43 14.96 38.82
C ALA A 65 -4.95 15.00 38.52
N GLY A 66 -5.91 14.85 39.42
CA GLY A 66 -5.94 14.66 40.86
C GLY A 66 -7.41 14.85 41.30
N GLY A 67 -7.82 14.15 42.36
CA GLY A 67 -8.89 14.62 43.25
C GLY A 67 -10.32 14.13 43.00
N GLY A 68 -10.78 13.25 43.90
CA GLY A 68 -12.08 13.41 44.56
C GLY A 68 -13.27 12.64 43.98
N GLY A 69 -13.72 11.60 44.71
CA GLY A 69 -15.03 10.95 44.51
C GLY A 69 -16.23 11.87 44.82
N PRO A 70 -17.47 11.34 44.86
CA PRO A 70 -17.79 10.28 45.81
C PRO A 70 -18.74 9.17 45.31
N GLU A 71 -18.78 8.12 46.14
CA GLU A 71 -19.72 7.01 46.20
C GLU A 71 -21.18 7.39 45.94
N ARG A 72 -21.88 6.55 45.15
CA ARG A 72 -23.33 6.33 45.28
C ARG A 72 -23.70 4.86 45.06
N VAL A 73 -23.90 4.20 46.20
CA VAL A 73 -24.90 3.20 46.60
C VAL A 73 -25.66 2.42 45.49
N ARG A 74 -25.60 1.09 45.68
CA ARG A 74 -26.37 -0.02 45.08
C ARG A 74 -27.88 0.23 44.97
N ASN A 75 -28.49 -0.32 43.93
CA ASN A 75 -29.83 -0.91 44.04
C ASN A 75 -30.01 -2.14 43.14
N VAL A 76 -30.75 -3.09 43.70
CA VAL A 76 -31.09 -4.43 43.18
C VAL A 76 -32.54 -4.43 42.66
N SER A 77 -32.80 -5.30 41.69
CA SER A 77 -34.09 -5.95 41.37
C SER A 77 -34.91 -5.44 40.18
N GLY A 78 -35.15 -6.37 39.24
CA GLY A 78 -36.43 -6.55 38.56
C GLY A 78 -36.42 -6.30 37.06
N TYR A 79 -36.46 -7.36 36.24
CA TYR A 79 -37.70 -7.85 35.63
C TYR A 79 -37.44 -9.12 34.80
N ALA A 80 -38.25 -10.14 35.04
CA ALA A 80 -38.43 -11.27 34.14
C ALA A 80 -39.37 -10.86 33.00
N GLY A 81 -38.99 -11.17 31.77
CA GLY A 81 -39.80 -11.04 30.56
C GLY A 81 -39.24 -11.95 29.49
N VAL A 82 -39.74 -13.17 29.42
CA VAL A 82 -39.47 -14.10 28.31
C VAL A 82 -40.33 -13.64 27.15
N ALA A 83 -39.68 -13.07 26.14
CA ALA A 83 -40.25 -12.87 24.81
C ALA A 83 -39.26 -13.47 23.80
N ASP A 84 -39.64 -14.63 23.29
CA ASP A 84 -39.10 -15.25 22.10
C ASP A 84 -39.38 -14.35 20.88
N SER A 85 -38.31 -13.74 20.37
CA SER A 85 -38.27 -13.17 19.03
C SER A 85 -36.80 -13.00 18.64
N GLY A 86 -36.27 -14.06 18.01
CA GLY A 86 -35.06 -14.08 17.17
C GLY A 86 -33.93 -13.16 17.61
N GLU A 87 -32.99 -13.69 18.39
CA GLU A 87 -31.70 -13.04 18.60
C GLU A 87 -31.08 -12.66 17.26
N PRO A 88 -30.58 -11.43 17.07
CA PRO A 88 -29.54 -11.23 16.08
C PRO A 88 -28.35 -12.02 16.62
N ILE A 89 -27.97 -13.10 15.93
CA ILE A 89 -26.66 -13.70 16.13
C ILE A 89 -25.69 -12.53 15.94
N ASP A 90 -25.09 -12.06 17.04
CA ASP A 90 -23.97 -11.14 16.97
C ASP A 90 -22.85 -11.93 16.32
N THR A 91 -22.79 -11.87 14.99
CA THR A 91 -21.73 -12.40 14.16
C THR A 91 -20.51 -11.53 14.38
N ARG A 92 -20.01 -11.46 15.61
CA ARG A 92 -18.67 -10.97 15.88
C ARG A 92 -17.76 -11.92 15.13
N ALA A 93 -17.29 -11.45 13.98
CA ALA A 93 -16.47 -12.24 13.09
C ALA A 93 -15.33 -12.84 13.94
N PRO A 94 -15.00 -14.13 13.74
CA PRO A 94 -14.06 -14.82 14.60
C PRO A 94 -12.77 -14.01 14.70
N ALA A 95 -12.21 -13.89 15.92
CA ALA A 95 -10.99 -13.12 16.17
C ALA A 95 -9.94 -13.47 15.09
N GLY A 96 -9.46 -12.45 14.38
CA GLY A 96 -8.51 -12.60 13.26
C GLY A 96 -9.13 -12.55 11.87
N SER A 97 -10.45 -12.59 11.71
CA SER A 97 -11.12 -12.49 10.40
C SER A 97 -10.80 -11.18 9.66
N GLY A 98 -10.64 -10.07 10.40
CA GLY A 98 -10.25 -8.78 9.85
C GLY A 98 -8.81 -8.80 9.31
N LEU A 99 -7.88 -9.41 10.04
CA LEU A 99 -6.48 -9.52 9.61
C LEU A 99 -6.33 -10.46 8.40
N VAL A 100 -7.07 -11.57 8.39
CA VAL A 100 -7.15 -12.46 7.22
C VAL A 100 -7.72 -11.71 6.02
N GLY A 101 -8.81 -10.95 6.21
CA GLY A 101 -9.37 -10.12 5.15
C GLY A 101 -8.39 -9.08 4.61
N VAL A 102 -7.58 -8.45 5.46
CA VAL A 102 -6.55 -7.48 5.02
C VAL A 102 -5.45 -8.18 4.24
N ARG A 103 -4.99 -9.34 4.72
CA ARG A 103 -3.97 -10.14 4.03
C ARG A 103 -4.46 -10.58 2.66
N ASP A 104 -5.63 -11.19 2.59
CA ASP A 104 -6.20 -11.68 1.34
C ASP A 104 -6.43 -10.52 0.37
N ALA A 105 -6.95 -9.39 0.86
CA ALA A 105 -7.10 -8.19 0.04
C ALA A 105 -5.76 -7.71 -0.53
N TYR A 106 -4.68 -7.69 0.25
CA TYR A 106 -3.35 -7.27 -0.22
C TYR A 106 -2.77 -8.26 -1.24
N VAL A 107 -2.83 -9.56 -0.95
CA VAL A 107 -2.31 -10.60 -1.85
C VAL A 107 -3.05 -10.59 -3.18
N GLU A 108 -4.37 -10.49 -3.16
CA GLU A 108 -5.21 -10.49 -4.37
C GLU A 108 -5.18 -9.19 -5.18
N THR A 109 -4.60 -8.12 -4.63
CA THR A 109 -4.50 -6.83 -5.32
C THR A 109 -3.05 -6.49 -5.59
N VAL A 110 -2.29 -6.09 -4.57
CA VAL A 110 -0.91 -5.61 -4.69
C VAL A 110 0.03 -6.72 -5.16
N MET A 111 -0.02 -7.91 -4.55
CA MET A 111 0.86 -9.01 -4.98
C MET A 111 0.36 -9.72 -6.23
N SER A 112 -0.86 -9.43 -6.69
CA SER A 112 -1.44 -9.97 -7.92
C SER A 112 -1.32 -9.00 -9.10
N VAL A 113 -0.65 -7.86 -8.92
CA VAL A 113 -0.28 -6.97 -10.05
C VAL A 113 0.51 -7.81 -11.04
N PRO A 114 0.31 -7.63 -12.37
CA PRO A 114 1.23 -8.17 -13.36
C PRO A 114 2.67 -7.88 -12.96
N HIS A 115 3.68 -8.61 -13.46
CA HIS A 115 5.10 -8.36 -13.14
C HIS A 115 5.54 -8.45 -11.66
N TYR A 116 4.64 -8.52 -10.66
CA TYR A 116 5.01 -8.55 -9.24
C TYR A 116 5.91 -9.75 -8.90
N ASP A 117 5.46 -10.96 -9.23
CA ASP A 117 6.22 -12.20 -8.95
C ASP A 117 7.58 -12.25 -9.68
N VAL A 118 7.69 -11.56 -10.81
CA VAL A 118 8.94 -11.54 -11.60
C VAL A 118 9.92 -10.52 -11.04
N GLU A 119 9.43 -9.38 -10.56
CA GLU A 119 10.25 -8.27 -10.11
C GLU A 119 10.65 -8.40 -8.63
N TYR A 120 9.71 -8.79 -7.77
CA TYR A 120 9.89 -8.80 -6.33
C TYR A 120 10.02 -10.22 -5.76
N ASP A 121 9.18 -11.17 -6.19
CA ASP A 121 9.09 -12.54 -5.65
C ASP A 121 9.11 -12.60 -4.10
N ASP A 122 8.46 -11.64 -3.46
CA ASP A 122 8.54 -11.43 -2.02
C ASP A 122 7.37 -12.04 -1.25
N THR A 123 7.56 -12.23 0.05
CA THR A 123 6.49 -12.72 0.93
C THR A 123 5.58 -11.57 1.40
N TYR A 124 4.32 -11.87 1.72
CA TYR A 124 3.38 -10.91 2.31
C TYR A 124 3.97 -10.13 3.49
N GLU A 125 4.62 -10.82 4.45
CA GLU A 125 5.22 -10.16 5.63
C GLU A 125 6.31 -9.17 5.24
N ARG A 126 7.10 -9.51 4.21
CA ARG A 126 8.17 -8.65 3.73
C ARG A 126 7.63 -7.43 3.01
N SER A 127 6.76 -7.64 2.02
CA SER A 127 6.15 -6.57 1.22
C SER A 127 5.43 -5.54 2.10
N VAL A 128 4.61 -5.98 3.05
CA VAL A 128 3.88 -5.09 3.96
C VAL A 128 4.83 -4.27 4.85
N ARG A 129 5.95 -4.87 5.28
CA ARG A 129 6.93 -4.18 6.13
C ARG A 129 7.72 -3.13 5.36
N GLU A 130 8.05 -3.42 4.11
CA GLU A 130 8.74 -2.48 3.22
C GLU A 130 7.83 -1.33 2.83
N GLU A 131 6.56 -1.59 2.50
CA GLU A 131 5.59 -0.57 2.07
C GLU A 131 5.03 0.27 3.23
N PHE A 132 4.71 -0.33 4.38
CA PHE A 132 4.00 0.37 5.47
C PHE A 132 4.84 0.53 6.74
N GLY A 133 6.10 0.10 6.71
CA GLY A 133 7.01 0.16 7.84
C GLY A 133 6.90 -1.00 8.82
N PRO A 134 7.87 -1.10 9.75
CA PRO A 134 8.02 -2.23 10.65
C PRO A 134 6.87 -2.39 11.65
N GLU A 135 6.28 -1.28 12.12
CA GLU A 135 5.21 -1.30 13.12
C GLU A 135 3.92 -1.92 12.55
N LEU A 136 3.49 -1.47 11.37
CA LEU A 136 2.32 -2.04 10.69
C LEU A 136 2.60 -3.45 10.18
N GLY A 137 3.81 -3.73 9.69
CA GLY A 137 4.24 -5.08 9.33
C GLY A 137 4.11 -6.07 10.50
N PHE A 138 4.54 -5.67 11.71
CA PHE A 138 4.35 -6.50 12.90
C PHE A 138 2.88 -6.64 13.28
N ALA A 139 2.13 -5.53 13.33
CA ALA A 139 0.73 -5.53 13.71
C ALA A 139 -0.12 -6.45 12.81
N LEU A 140 0.06 -6.38 11.49
CA LEU A 140 -0.74 -7.13 10.52
C LEU A 140 -0.39 -8.63 10.46
N THR A 141 0.79 -9.04 10.94
CA THR A 141 1.26 -10.42 10.81
C THR A 141 1.37 -11.19 12.12
N ARG A 142 1.50 -10.51 13.26
CA ARG A 142 1.74 -11.13 14.57
C ARG A 142 0.60 -10.95 15.57
N THR A 143 -0.35 -10.05 15.33
CA THR A 143 -1.48 -9.84 16.23
C THR A 143 -2.66 -10.76 15.87
N SER A 144 -3.58 -10.94 16.80
CA SER A 144 -4.76 -11.80 16.62
C SER A 144 -6.05 -11.02 16.33
N ARG A 145 -6.04 -9.68 16.42
CA ARG A 145 -7.24 -8.83 16.25
C ARG A 145 -6.92 -7.58 15.44
N PHE A 146 -7.86 -7.21 14.56
CA PHE A 146 -7.77 -6.01 13.74
C PHE A 146 -8.54 -4.86 14.40
N HIS A 147 -7.82 -4.05 15.16
CA HIS A 147 -8.40 -2.91 15.88
C HIS A 147 -8.64 -1.70 14.99
N ALA A 148 -9.61 -0.86 15.36
CA ALA A 148 -9.97 0.36 14.62
C ALA A 148 -8.79 1.34 14.45
N GLU A 149 -7.88 1.42 15.43
CA GLU A 149 -6.69 2.27 15.34
C GLU A 149 -5.71 1.76 14.27
N TYR A 150 -5.48 0.45 14.20
CA TYR A 150 -4.67 -0.17 13.15
C TYR A 150 -5.29 0.00 11.78
N LYS A 151 -6.62 -0.09 11.69
CA LYS A 151 -7.33 0.19 10.43
C LYS A 151 -7.08 1.62 9.96
N ARG A 152 -7.18 2.61 10.84
CA ARG A 152 -6.91 4.01 10.49
C ARG A 152 -5.45 4.20 10.06
N SER A 153 -4.50 3.71 10.84
CA SER A 153 -3.07 3.80 10.48
C SER A 153 -2.74 3.09 9.17
N LEU A 154 -3.38 1.94 8.89
CA LEU A 154 -3.24 1.24 7.61
C LEU A 154 -3.83 2.05 6.47
N VAL A 155 -5.02 2.63 6.63
CA VAL A 155 -5.63 3.49 5.59
C VAL A 155 -4.73 4.69 5.29
N ASP A 156 -4.22 5.37 6.32
CA ASP A 156 -3.31 6.50 6.14
C ASP A 156 -2.02 6.08 5.41
N ALA A 157 -1.46 4.91 5.76
CA ALA A 157 -0.26 4.38 5.11
C ALA A 157 -0.52 3.98 3.65
N VAL A 158 -1.68 3.40 3.34
CA VAL A 158 -2.07 3.05 1.98
C VAL A 158 -2.31 4.29 1.12
N ASP A 159 -2.98 5.31 1.67
CA ASP A 159 -3.18 6.58 0.98
C ASP A 159 -1.80 7.25 0.70
N ALA A 160 -0.86 7.20 1.65
CA ALA A 160 0.51 7.68 1.43
C ALA A 160 1.27 6.90 0.33
N ALA A 161 1.13 5.56 0.29
CA ALA A 161 1.74 4.72 -0.74
C ALA A 161 1.15 4.96 -2.15
N ILE A 162 -0.14 5.31 -2.23
CA ILE A 162 -0.79 5.75 -3.47
C ILE A 162 -0.20 7.09 -3.91
N ASP A 163 -0.12 8.06 -3.01
CA ASP A 163 0.43 9.38 -3.30
C ASP A 163 1.90 9.31 -3.76
N GLU A 164 2.70 8.41 -3.19
CA GLU A 164 4.09 8.19 -3.61
C GLU A 164 4.17 7.72 -5.07
N ARG A 165 3.33 6.75 -5.44
CA ARG A 165 3.24 6.26 -6.83
C ARG A 165 2.74 7.32 -7.80
N GLU A 166 1.81 8.18 -7.38
CA GLU A 166 1.38 9.32 -8.18
C GLU A 166 2.51 10.32 -8.42
N ARG A 167 3.25 10.69 -7.37
CA ARG A 167 4.44 11.56 -7.51
C ARG A 167 5.51 10.92 -8.40
N PHE A 168 5.70 9.61 -8.30
CA PHE A 168 6.66 8.92 -9.14
C PHE A 168 6.24 8.88 -10.62
N LEU A 169 4.94 8.71 -10.91
CA LEU A 169 4.41 8.84 -12.27
C LEU A 169 4.65 10.24 -12.85
N ASP A 170 4.50 11.30 -12.06
CA ASP A 170 4.81 12.67 -12.50
C ASP A 170 6.30 12.83 -12.86
N VAL A 171 7.20 12.18 -12.10
CA VAL A 171 8.63 12.14 -12.40
C VAL A 171 8.89 11.40 -13.72
N ILE A 172 8.30 10.22 -13.90
CA ILE A 172 8.44 9.42 -15.12
C ILE A 172 7.92 10.19 -16.36
N ASP A 173 6.79 10.90 -16.22
CA ASP A 173 6.24 11.73 -17.29
C ASP A 173 7.20 12.88 -17.63
N THR A 174 7.82 13.52 -16.63
CA THR A 174 8.85 14.54 -16.83
C THR A 174 10.10 13.99 -17.54
N GLU A 175 10.56 12.79 -17.14
CA GLU A 175 11.70 12.11 -17.75
C GLU A 175 11.41 11.73 -19.20
N SER A 176 10.22 11.21 -19.48
CA SER A 176 9.74 10.88 -20.83
C SER A 176 9.82 12.09 -21.76
N GLU A 177 9.35 13.26 -21.30
CA GLU A 177 9.47 14.50 -22.06
C GLU A 177 10.93 14.93 -22.25
N SER A 178 11.78 14.75 -21.24
CA SER A 178 13.20 15.08 -21.32
C SER A 178 13.91 14.26 -22.40
N VAL A 179 13.68 12.94 -22.40
CA VAL A 179 14.21 12.01 -23.39
C VAL A 179 13.71 12.34 -24.80
N ALA A 180 12.41 12.62 -24.95
CA ALA A 180 11.85 13.02 -26.25
C ALA A 180 12.47 14.33 -26.79
N ARG A 181 12.75 15.31 -25.92
CA ARG A 181 13.45 16.55 -26.32
C ARG A 181 14.90 16.27 -26.74
N ALA A 182 15.60 15.41 -25.99
CA ALA A 182 16.98 15.04 -26.31
C ALA A 182 17.06 14.32 -27.67
N GLU A 183 16.15 13.40 -27.93
CA GLU A 183 16.02 12.69 -29.21
C GLU A 183 15.78 13.66 -30.37
N SER A 184 14.80 14.56 -30.24
CA SER A 184 14.51 15.58 -31.25
C SER A 184 15.75 16.43 -31.58
N ARG A 185 16.54 16.77 -30.56
CA ARG A 185 17.78 17.54 -30.74
C ARG A 185 18.88 16.75 -31.43
N LEU A 186 19.06 15.47 -31.07
CA LEU A 186 20.07 14.61 -31.68
C LEU A 186 19.72 14.26 -33.13
N ALA A 187 18.44 14.03 -33.43
CA ALA A 187 17.97 13.80 -34.79
C ALA A 187 18.27 15.00 -35.69
N ALA A 188 17.95 16.22 -35.24
CA ALA A 188 18.27 17.44 -36.00
C ALA A 188 19.78 17.61 -36.28
N ILE A 189 20.65 17.25 -35.33
CA ILE A 189 22.11 17.29 -35.51
C ILE A 189 22.57 16.20 -36.49
N ALA A 190 21.96 15.02 -36.45
CA ALA A 190 22.26 13.93 -37.38
C ALA A 190 21.88 14.30 -38.82
N ASP A 191 20.70 14.88 -39.01
CA ASP A 191 20.23 15.36 -40.32
C ASP A 191 21.16 16.45 -40.88
N GLU A 192 21.60 17.40 -40.04
CA GLU A 192 22.58 18.43 -40.44
C GLU A 192 23.93 17.80 -40.83
N ARG A 193 24.38 16.77 -40.10
CA ARG A 193 25.63 16.08 -40.40
C ARG A 193 25.57 15.33 -41.72
N GLU A 194 24.46 14.68 -42.02
CA GLU A 194 24.23 13.97 -43.29
C GLU A 194 24.17 14.96 -44.46
N ALA A 195 23.45 16.07 -44.32
CA ALA A 195 23.39 17.12 -45.32
C ALA A 195 24.74 17.80 -45.61
N MET A 196 25.67 17.82 -44.65
CA MET A 196 27.05 18.30 -44.86
C MET A 196 27.97 17.27 -45.52
N ALA A 197 27.58 15.99 -45.55
CA ALA A 197 28.37 14.90 -46.11
C ALA A 197 28.03 14.64 -47.60
N GLU A 198 26.86 15.09 -48.06
CA GLU A 198 26.44 15.12 -49.47
C GLU A 198 27.01 16.32 -50.25
#